data_AF-A0A1E5V7I9-F1
#
_entry.id   AF-A0A1E5V7I9-F1
#
_cell.length_a   1.000
_cell.length_b   1.000
_cell.length_c   1.000
_cell.angle_alpha   90.00
_cell.angle_beta   90.00
_cell.angle_gamma   90.00
#
_symmetry.space_group_name_H-M   'P 1'
#
loop_
_entity.id
_entity.type
_entity.pdbx_description
1 polymer ?
#
loop_
_entity_poly.entity_id
_entity_poly.type
_entity_poly.pdbx_seq_one_letter_code
_entity_poly.pdbx_strand_id
1 'polypeptide(L)' 'LNRELKTCPVFSNLKTLSLGEWCMTADFDPLVSFLQLSPNLERLFLELKMVCMCRHSVNIS' A
#
# COMPACT_ATOMS: atom_id res chain seq x y z
N LEU A 1 19.35 -2.57 -11.36
CA LEU A 1 17.97 -2.56 -10.82
C LEU A 1 16.91 -2.29 -11.90
N ASN A 2 17.07 -2.80 -13.13
CA ASN A 2 16.23 -2.40 -14.27
C ASN A 2 15.89 -3.60 -15.17
N ARG A 3 15.61 -4.76 -14.56
CA ARG A 3 15.29 -6.00 -15.29
C ARG A 3 14.03 -6.74 -14.81
N GLU A 4 13.34 -6.27 -13.76
CA GLU A 4 12.16 -6.98 -13.22
C GLU A 4 10.82 -6.25 -13.43
N LEU A 5 10.83 -4.99 -13.87
CA LEU A 5 9.60 -4.20 -14.12
C LEU A 5 8.96 -4.43 -15.49
N LYS A 6 9.54 -5.26 -16.37
CA LYS A 6 9.00 -5.50 -17.72
C LYS A 6 7.72 -6.33 -17.76
N THR A 7 7.24 -6.84 -16.63
CA THR A 7 6.08 -7.74 -16.54
C THR A 7 5.13 -7.38 -15.39
N CYS A 8 5.08 -6.12 -14.93
CA CYS A 8 3.95 -5.70 -14.10
C CYS A 8 2.75 -5.47 -15.02
N PRO A 9 1.71 -6.34 -14.99
CA PRO A 9 0.54 -6.13 -15.82
C PRO A 9 -0.16 -4.85 -15.37
N VAL A 10 -0.54 -4.02 -16.34
CA VAL A 10 -1.48 -2.93 -16.08
C VAL A 10 -2.83 -3.56 -15.75
N PHE A 11 -3.39 -3.24 -14.60
CA PHE A 11 -4.70 -3.64 -14.14
C PHE A 11 -5.79 -2.77 -14.81
N SER A 12 -5.82 -2.75 -16.14
CA SER A 12 -6.74 -1.91 -16.92
C SER A 12 -8.21 -2.26 -16.72
N ASN A 13 -8.54 -3.46 -16.25
CA ASN A 13 -9.91 -3.89 -15.98
C ASN A 13 -10.29 -3.75 -14.50
N LEU A 14 -9.35 -3.36 -13.63
CA LEU A 14 -9.60 -3.24 -12.19
C LEU A 14 -10.42 -1.97 -11.95
N LYS A 15 -11.69 -2.16 -11.58
CA LYS A 15 -12.62 -1.06 -11.25
C LYS A 15 -12.75 -0.82 -9.76
N THR A 16 -12.49 -1.82 -8.94
CA THR A 16 -12.62 -1.72 -7.48
C THR A 16 -11.44 -2.43 -6.82
N LEU A 17 -10.81 -1.74 -5.88
CA LEU A 17 -9.73 -2.23 -5.05
C LEU A 17 -10.15 -2.09 -3.59
N SER A 18 -10.09 -3.19 -2.84
CA SER A 18 -10.29 -3.20 -1.39
C SER A 18 -9.05 -3.78 -0.72
N LEU A 19 -8.41 -2.98 0.12
CA LEU A 19 -7.38 -3.45 1.04
C LEU A 19 -8.04 -3.49 2.44
N GLY A 20 -8.00 -4.67 3.07
CA GLY A 20 -8.44 -4.88 4.47
C GLY A 20 -7.51 -4.16 5.45
N GLU A 21 -7.26 -4.72 6.65
CA GLU A 21 -6.38 -4.12 7.66
C GLU A 21 -4.95 -3.82 7.13
N TRP A 22 -4.81 -2.68 6.45
CA TRP A 22 -3.58 -2.27 5.83
C TRP A 22 -2.69 -1.64 6.90
N CYS A 23 -1.64 -2.37 7.27
CA CYS A 23 -0.69 -2.01 8.32
C CYS A 23 0.68 -1.63 7.71
N MET A 24 0.73 -0.66 6.81
CA MET A 24 2.03 -0.17 6.32
C MET A 24 2.71 0.78 7.30
N THR A 25 4.01 0.58 7.43
CA THR A 25 4.92 1.32 8.30
C THR A 25 5.30 2.66 7.66
N ALA A 26 4.52 3.69 7.93
CA ALA A 26 4.80 5.10 7.58
C ALA A 26 4.85 5.46 6.07
N ASP A 27 5.04 4.52 5.15
CA ASP A 27 5.09 4.76 3.70
C ASP A 27 3.86 4.22 2.95
N PHE A 28 3.50 4.91 1.87
CA PHE A 28 2.39 4.55 0.98
C PHE A 28 2.88 4.11 -0.41
N ASP A 29 4.19 3.94 -0.60
CA ASP A 29 4.81 3.71 -1.91
C ASP A 29 4.26 2.48 -2.66
N PRO A 30 3.97 1.34 -2.00
CA PRO A 30 3.30 0.21 -2.64
C PRO A 30 1.88 0.54 -3.08
N LEU A 31 1.12 1.30 -2.29
CA LEU A 31 -0.22 1.73 -2.67
C LEU A 31 -0.16 2.64 -3.91
N VAL A 32 0.76 3.61 -3.92
CA VAL A 32 0.99 4.48 -5.08
C VAL A 32 1.32 3.65 -6.32
N SER A 33 2.19 2.64 -6.19
CA SER A 33 2.55 1.74 -7.29
C SER A 33 1.34 0.96 -7.82
N PHE A 34 0.46 0.47 -6.92
CA PHE A 34 -0.78 -0.20 -7.33
C PHE A 34 -1.74 0.73 -8.08
N LEU A 35 -1.86 1.98 -7.64
CA LEU A 35 -2.71 2.97 -8.29
C LEU A 35 -2.18 3.33 -9.69
N GLN A 36 -0.87 3.46 -9.85
CA GLN A 36 -0.23 3.70 -11.14
C GLN A 36 -0.48 2.56 -12.14
N LEU A 37 -0.54 1.31 -11.63
CA LEU A 37 -0.85 0.15 -12.46
C LEU A 37 -2.35 -0.01 -12.73
N SER A 38 -3.24 0.78 -12.13
CA SER A 38 -4.70 0.60 -12.20
C SER A 38 -5.39 1.83 -12.81
N PRO A 39 -5.15 2.16 -14.09
CA PRO A 39 -5.58 3.44 -14.68
C PRO A 39 -7.10 3.64 -14.74
N ASN A 40 -7.88 2.56 -14.65
CA ASN A 40 -9.33 2.57 -14.77
C ASN A 40 -10.05 2.34 -13.42
N LEU A 41 -9.32 2.44 -12.31
CA LEU A 41 -9.87 2.24 -10.97
C LEU A 41 -10.92 3.31 -10.65
N GLU A 42 -12.12 2.88 -10.27
CA GLU A 42 -13.24 3.77 -9.94
C GLU A 42 -13.46 3.88 -8.43
N ARG A 43 -13.15 2.81 -7.68
CA ARG A 43 -13.40 2.72 -6.24
C ARG A 43 -12.20 2.14 -5.50
N LEU A 44 -11.78 2.82 -4.44
CA LEU A 44 -10.74 2.39 -3.52
C LEU A 44 -11.32 2.32 -2.10
N PHE A 45 -11.22 1.16 -1.47
CA PHE A 45 -11.55 0.93 -0.07
C PHE A 45 -10.28 0.58 0.70
N LEU A 46 -10.04 1.30 1.80
CA LEU A 46 -8.87 1.14 2.66
C LEU A 46 -9.34 1.04 4.11
N GLU A 47 -9.02 -0.07 4.77
CA GLU A 47 -9.14 -0.18 6.22
C GLU A 47 -7.78 0.07 6.86
N LEU A 48 -7.59 1.28 7.41
CA LEU A 48 -6.31 1.68 7.98
C LEU A 48 -6.20 1.19 9.42
N LYS A 49 -5.13 0.45 9.72
CA LYS A 49 -4.76 0.12 11.10
C LYS A 49 -3.69 1.09 11.55
N MET A 50 -4.01 1.96 12.51
CA MET A 50 -3.00 2.77 13.17
C MET A 50 -2.14 1.84 14.04
N VAL A 51 -0.97 1.45 13.53
CA VAL A 51 0.01 0.76 14.37
C VAL A 51 0.73 1.83 15.18
N CYS A 52 0.28 2.05 16.41
CA CYS A 52 0.92 3.00 17.32
C CYS A 52 2.36 2.51 17.57
N MET A 53 3.35 3.16 16.95
CA MET A 53 4.76 2.91 17.24
C MET A 53 5.15 3.61 18.55
N CYS A 54 4.50 3.24 19.66
CA CYS A 54 5.03 3.49 21.00
C CYS A 54 6.26 2.60 21.19
N ARG A 55 7.34 2.88 20.46
CA ARG A 55 8.65 2.30 20.73
C ARG A 55 9.54 3.39 21.28
N HIS A 56 9.32 3.79 22.53
CA HIS A 56 10.38 4.22 23.45
C HIS A 56 9.85 4.10 24.89
N SER A 57 9.60 2.88 25.38
CA SER A 57 9.93 2.66 26.79
C SER A 57 11.45 2.55 26.84
N VAL A 58 12.12 3.69 27.01
CA VAL A 58 13.45 3.69 27.60
C VAL A 58 13.23 3.20 29.01
N ASN A 59 13.47 1.91 29.26
CA ASN A 59 13.45 1.38 30.61
C ASN A 59 14.73 1.91 31.29
N ILE A 60 14.61 3.06 31.95
CA ILE A 60 15.60 3.53 32.93
C ILE A 60 15.05 3.10 34.28
N SER A 61 15.54 1.96 34.78
CA SER A 61 15.58 1.59 36.21
C SER A 61 16.55 0.42 36.37
#